data_AF-A0A959L048-F1
#
_entry.id   AF-A0A959L048-F1
#
_cell.length_a   1.000
_cell.length_b   1.000
_cell.length_c   1.000
_cell.angle_alpha   90.00
_cell.angle_beta   90.00
_cell.angle_gamma   90.00
#
_symmetry.space_group_name_H-M   'P 1'
#
loop_
_entity.id
_entity.type
_entity.pdbx_description
1 polymer ?
#
loop_
_entity_poly.entity_id
_entity_poly.type
_entity_poly.pdbx_seq_one_letter_code
_entity_poly.pdbx_strand_id
1 'polypeptide(L)' 'MVLSEREKQILYLISMEMTNEEIAQDLFLSRETIRSHRKNIMVKLKAINTAGMIRRAYENGILKISI' A
#
# COMPACT_ATOMS: atom_id res chain seq x y z
N MET A 1 -11.88 2.27 9.93
CA MET A 1 -10.85 1.21 10.04
C MET A 1 -9.51 1.82 9.73
N VAL A 2 -8.53 1.64 10.61
CA VAL A 2 -7.19 2.22 10.50
C VAL A 2 -6.26 1.21 9.81
N LEU A 3 -5.34 1.68 8.97
CA LEU A 3 -4.29 0.84 8.37
C LEU A 3 -3.27 0.45 9.44
N SER A 4 -2.80 -0.79 9.41
CA SER A 4 -1.69 -1.22 10.27
C SER A 4 -0.36 -0.58 9.81
N GLU A 5 0.64 -0.58 10.67
CA GLU A 5 1.98 -0.07 10.31
C GLU A 5 2.57 -0.83 9.11
N ARG A 6 2.38 -2.15 9.05
CA ARG A 6 2.82 -2.96 7.90
C ARG A 6 2.08 -2.58 6.62
N GLU A 7 0.79 -2.30 6.70
CA GLU A 7 0.00 -1.85 5.55
C GLU A 7 0.42 -0.45 5.07
N LYS A 8 0.74 0.46 6.00
CA LYS A 8 1.29 1.79 5.66
C LYS A 8 2.65 1.66 4.97
N GLN A 9 3.52 0.79 5.48
CA GLN A 9 4.83 0.52 4.86
C GLN A 9 4.66 -0.01 3.42
N ILE A 10 3.80 -1.01 3.22
CA ILE A 10 3.51 -1.55 1.89
C ILE A 10 2.92 -0.47 0.97
N LEU A 11 1.98 0.34 1.47
CA LEU A 11 1.38 1.43 0.72
C LEU A 11 2.40 2.49 0.29
N TYR A 12 3.37 2.80 1.15
CA TYR A 12 4.49 3.67 0.83
C TYR A 12 5.34 3.09 -0.30
N LEU A 13 5.73 1.81 -0.23
CA LEU A 13 6.53 1.19 -1.29
C LEU A 13 5.78 1.12 -2.63
N ILE A 14 4.46 0.90 -2.61
CA ILE A 14 3.62 0.99 -3.81
C ILE A 14 3.65 2.41 -4.40
N SER A 15 3.68 3.44 -3.55
CA SER A 15 3.79 4.84 -4.01
C SER A 15 5.15 5.18 -4.62
N MET A 16 6.18 4.36 -4.32
CA MET A 16 7.50 4.40 -4.94
C MET A 16 7.58 3.52 -6.20
N GLU A 17 6.42 3.16 -6.78
CA GLU A 17 6.30 2.37 -8.01
C GLU A 17 6.88 0.94 -7.95
N MET A 18 7.07 0.40 -6.74
CA MET A 18 7.59 -0.96 -6.58
C MET A 18 6.53 -2.02 -6.90
N THR A 19 6.98 -3.10 -7.56
CA THR A 19 6.19 -4.30 -7.85
C THR A 19 5.96 -5.15 -6.60
N ASN A 20 5.02 -6.11 -6.66
CA ASN A 20 4.79 -7.01 -5.52
C ASN A 20 6.02 -7.86 -5.19
N GLU A 21 6.77 -8.23 -6.21
CA GLU A 21 8.00 -9.01 -6.12
C GLU A 21 9.11 -8.24 -5.42
N GLU A 22 9.34 -6.99 -5.80
CA GLU A 22 10.34 -6.12 -5.14
C GLU A 22 9.95 -5.83 -3.69
N ILE A 23 8.68 -5.49 -3.44
CA ILE A 23 8.18 -5.28 -2.07
C ILE A 23 8.33 -6.55 -1.23
N ALA A 24 8.05 -7.72 -1.80
CA ALA A 24 8.19 -8.99 -1.11
C ALA A 24 9.65 -9.25 -0.72
N GLN A 25 10.59 -8.96 -1.63
CA GLN A 25 12.02 -9.08 -1.39
C GLN A 25 12.49 -8.11 -0.30
N ASP A 26 12.17 -6.83 -0.40
CA ASP A 26 12.55 -5.79 0.57
C ASP A 26 12.02 -6.06 1.98
N LEU A 27 10.83 -6.67 2.05
CA LEU A 27 10.15 -6.93 3.31
C LEU A 27 10.36 -8.35 3.85
N PHE A 28 11.16 -9.18 3.16
CA PHE A 28 11.40 -10.60 3.47
C PHE A 28 10.10 -11.40 3.61
N LEU A 29 9.17 -11.22 2.66
CA LEU A 29 7.86 -11.87 2.62
C LEU A 29 7.64 -12.59 1.29
N SER A 30 6.56 -13.37 1.21
CA SER A 30 6.09 -13.90 -0.07
C SER A 30 5.29 -12.85 -0.84
N ARG A 31 5.31 -12.95 -2.18
CA ARG A 31 4.45 -12.16 -3.08
C ARG A 31 2.97 -12.26 -2.71
N GLU A 32 2.54 -13.42 -2.22
CA GLU A 32 1.14 -13.71 -1.89
C GLU A 32 0.73 -13.02 -0.58
N THR A 33 1.66 -12.88 0.36
CA THR A 33 1.50 -12.05 1.55
C THR A 33 1.31 -10.59 1.16
N ILE A 34 2.14 -10.06 0.25
CA ILE A 34 2.00 -8.67 -0.26
C ILE A 34 0.66 -8.48 -0.97
N ARG A 35 0.24 -9.43 -1.82
CA ARG A 35 -1.07 -9.39 -2.49
C ARG A 35 -2.23 -9.34 -1.50
N SER A 36 -2.13 -10.11 -0.41
CA SER A 36 -3.15 -10.14 0.65
C SER A 36 -3.22 -8.80 1.40
N HIS A 37 -2.08 -8.22 1.76
CA HIS A 37 -2.04 -6.87 2.33
C HIS A 37 -2.60 -5.81 1.39
N ARG A 38 -2.25 -5.85 0.09
CA ARG A 38 -2.81 -4.93 -0.92
C ARG A 38 -4.32 -5.01 -0.99
N LYS A 39 -4.89 -6.22 -0.97
CA LYS A 39 -6.34 -6.42 -0.94
C LYS A 39 -6.97 -5.79 0.31
N ASN A 40 -6.37 -5.99 1.48
CA ASN A 40 -6.85 -5.41 2.73
C ASN A 40 -6.79 -3.88 2.71
N ILE A 41 -5.70 -3.30 2.18
CA ILE A 41 -5.56 -1.86 2.01
C ILE A 41 -6.66 -1.31 1.08
N MET A 42 -6.91 -1.96 -0.06
CA MET A 42 -7.99 -1.54 -0.98
C MET A 42 -9.35 -1.51 -0.29
N VAL A 43 -9.68 -2.55 0.49
CA VAL A 43 -10.94 -2.63 1.24
C VAL A 43 -11.01 -1.52 2.30
N LYS A 44 -9.95 -1.34 3.08
CA LYS A 44 -9.89 -0.31 4.15
C LYS A 44 -10.01 1.11 3.61
N LEU A 45 -9.37 1.37 2.46
CA LEU A 45 -9.45 2.66 1.78
C LEU A 45 -10.69 2.80 0.87
N LYS A 46 -11.49 1.75 0.65
CA LYS A 46 -12.58 1.74 -0.34
C LYS A 46 -12.10 2.14 -1.75
N ALA A 47 -10.94 1.63 -2.13
CA ALA A 47 -10.35 1.83 -3.45
C ALA A 47 -10.70 0.66 -4.39
N ILE A 48 -10.93 0.98 -5.67
CA ILE A 48 -11.27 -0.01 -6.70
C ILE A 48 -10.00 -0.54 -7.41
N ASN A 49 -8.94 0.27 -7.45
CA ASN A 49 -7.68 -0.05 -8.09
C ASN A 49 -6.50 0.66 -7.39
N THR A 50 -5.27 0.39 -7.83
CA THR A 50 -4.05 0.96 -7.25
C THR A 50 -4.04 2.49 -7.32
N ALA A 51 -4.44 3.09 -8.45
CA ALA A 51 -4.51 4.56 -8.57
C ALA A 51 -5.47 5.17 -7.54
N GLY A 52 -6.64 4.57 -7.35
CA GLY A 52 -7.59 4.96 -6.31
C GLY A 52 -7.06 4.72 -4.90
N MET A 53 -6.26 3.68 -4.68
CA MET A 53 -5.60 3.40 -3.41
C MET A 53 -4.63 4.54 -3.05
N ILE A 54 -3.76 4.91 -3.99
CA ILE A 54 -2.77 6.00 -3.81
C ILE A 54 -3.47 7.34 -3.62
N ARG A 55 -4.46 7.68 -4.48
CA ARG A 55 -5.21 8.94 -4.35
C ARG A 55 -5.85 9.07 -2.97
N ARG A 56 -6.54 8.03 -2.50
CA ARG A 56 -7.18 8.03 -1.18
C ARG A 56 -6.16 8.08 -0.05
N ALA A 57 -5.00 7.45 -0.20
CA ALA A 57 -3.93 7.53 0.79
C ALA A 57 -3.46 8.97 1.01
N TYR A 58 -3.35 9.77 -0.05
CA TYR A 58 -3.06 11.20 0.03
C TYR A 58 -4.23 12.01 0.61
N GLU A 59 -5.47 11.77 0.14
CA GLU A 59 -6.68 12.43 0.66
C GLU A 59 -6.84 12.24 2.18
N ASN A 60 -6.45 11.08 2.71
CA ASN A 60 -6.53 10.75 4.13
C ASN A 60 -5.27 11.14 4.93
N GLY A 61 -4.27 11.77 4.30
CA GLY A 61 -3.02 12.19 4.95
C GLY A 61 -2.11 11.05 5.41
N ILE A 62 -2.36 9.82 4.92
CA ILE A 62 -1.52 8.63 5.22
C ILE A 62 -0.20 8.74 4.45
N LEU A 63 -0.29 9.10 3.16
CA LEU A 63 0.85 9.53 2.36
C LEU A 63 0.91 11.05 2.32
N LYS A 64 2.12 11.57 2.23
CA LYS A 64 2.39 13.00 2.11
C LYS A 64 3.43 13.20 1.01
N ILE A 65 3.24 14.25 0.22
CA ILE A 65 4.26 14.69 -0.73
C ILE A 65 5.19 15.59 0.07
N SER A 66 6.44 15.16 0.23
CA SER A 66 7.50 16.03 0.70
C SER A 66 8.01 16.81 -0.51
N ILE A 67 7.62 18.09 -0.61
CA ILE A 67 8.15 19.06 -1.57
C ILE A 67 9.29 19.80 -0.90
#